data_AF-A0A2T5MB69-F1
#
_entry.id   AF-A0A2T5MB69-F1
#
_cell.length_a   1.000
_cell.length_b   1.000
_cell.length_c   1.000
_cell.angle_alpha   90.00
_cell.angle_beta   90.00
_cell.angle_gamma   90.00
#
_symmetry.space_group_name_H-M   'P 1'
#
loop_
_entity.id
_entity.type
_entity.pdbx_description
1 polymer ?
#
loop_
_entity_poly.entity_id
_entity_poly.type
_entity_poly.pdbx_seq_one_letter_code
_entity_poly.pdbx_strand_id
1 'polypeptide(L)'
;MSVEINQAHLISLDDAACRRLDHVEQVSIPASGSSAKATVAVPPSYIKNKKKSFPLLIALDASQNMGSLIEMSRLMGETKEINECIVVGLNAVSDDASKLTEWLEQQVIPWCKSNYRVASEEIAIFGVGKLGASALHVMLNGSGVASAFIVSDPDVALGREALSQFQKSGKLTARKLPRLTLTSHSTASQEFCSTLQATLGSVAKISDQKLKDTPVDDLGLPAAVHGMRSFWRTGTVYGKGVAAMRAPWAPIVFAALSPLLRLILPKPIKASGQSNPYLIHSKSIDRDFEVFVSLPRSFTAGSSRRYPAMYVLDANIEFSTAAEAAAALAAQGIIEEVIVIGVGVPRAEGAVAFGFRRFEEFSPPTDGYDFKDDLGRIFRSLFSVNGQDARRQLGRAPHFFNFMVNELFPKLSTQFPIDSGNTALLGHSAGGTFILYALCQADSPFKHYAGVSPGLGVSGSWLLNRHDADFRASQNAQSLFLSLGSEEKNNLFNQYAGIDKTEAFAERLRHATDLSVKSMCFENESHSSTYPRAVINALSSAFPSKG
;
A
#
# COMPACT_ATOMS: atom_id res chain seq x y z
N MET A 1 -31.01 -7.61 15.40
CA MET A 1 -30.09 -8.76 15.36
C MET A 1 -28.68 -8.20 15.40
N SER A 2 -27.94 -8.46 16.47
CA SER A 2 -26.53 -8.12 16.59
C SER A 2 -25.74 -8.97 15.58
N VAL A 3 -25.08 -8.34 14.63
CA VAL A 3 -24.08 -9.04 13.81
C VAL A 3 -23.02 -9.57 14.79
N GLU A 4 -22.90 -10.88 14.95
CA GLU A 4 -21.78 -11.47 15.69
C GLU A 4 -20.53 -11.35 14.82
N ILE A 5 -19.50 -10.63 15.29
CA ILE A 5 -18.14 -10.88 14.76
C ILE A 5 -17.74 -12.22 15.41
N ASN A 6 -17.49 -13.24 14.61
CA ASN A 6 -16.96 -14.52 15.07
C ASN A 6 -15.53 -14.69 14.53
N GLN A 7 -14.89 -15.85 14.77
CA GLN A 7 -13.55 -16.13 14.23
C GLN A 7 -13.45 -15.97 12.69
N ALA A 8 -14.56 -15.83 11.96
CA ALA A 8 -14.55 -15.67 10.52
C ALA A 8 -14.04 -14.29 10.04
N HIS A 9 -13.84 -13.31 10.93
CA HIS A 9 -13.13 -12.06 10.60
C HIS A 9 -11.61 -12.19 10.65
N LEU A 10 -11.10 -13.30 11.22
CA LEU A 10 -9.67 -13.60 11.23
C LEU A 10 -9.20 -13.93 9.83
N ILE A 11 -8.08 -13.31 9.44
CA ILE A 11 -7.46 -13.56 8.15
C ILE A 11 -5.95 -13.75 8.34
N SER A 12 -5.44 -14.87 7.82
CA SER A 12 -4.00 -15.09 7.73
C SER A 12 -3.40 -14.15 6.67
N LEU A 13 -2.09 -13.90 6.72
CA LEU A 13 -1.44 -13.07 5.69
C LEU A 13 -1.59 -13.68 4.29
N ASP A 14 -1.44 -15.01 4.18
CA ASP A 14 -1.67 -15.75 2.94
C ASP A 14 -3.11 -15.59 2.42
N ASP A 15 -4.10 -15.74 3.30
CA ASP A 15 -5.52 -15.56 2.93
C ASP A 15 -5.83 -14.09 2.60
N ALA A 16 -5.13 -13.13 3.22
CA ALA A 16 -5.27 -11.71 2.90
C ALA A 16 -4.76 -11.40 1.49
N ALA A 17 -3.73 -12.09 1.01
CA ALA A 17 -3.29 -12.00 -0.37
C ALA A 17 -4.26 -12.70 -1.35
N CYS A 18 -4.83 -13.84 -0.95
CA CYS A 18 -5.53 -14.75 -1.88
C CYS A 18 -7.06 -14.64 -1.89
N ARG A 19 -7.70 -14.40 -0.74
CA ARG A 19 -9.17 -14.39 -0.58
C ARG A 19 -9.75 -12.99 -0.49
N ARG A 20 -8.95 -12.00 -0.08
CA ARG A 20 -9.38 -10.61 0.02
C ARG A 20 -9.31 -9.89 -1.33
N LEU A 21 -8.29 -10.18 -2.13
CA LEU A 21 -8.03 -9.47 -3.37
C LEU A 21 -8.70 -10.19 -4.56
N ASP A 22 -9.37 -9.43 -5.42
CA ASP A 22 -9.99 -9.99 -6.63
C ASP A 22 -8.93 -10.45 -7.63
N HIS A 23 -9.27 -11.41 -8.49
CA HIS A 23 -8.40 -11.88 -9.58
C HIS A 23 -7.01 -12.35 -9.11
N VAL A 24 -6.98 -13.04 -7.97
CA VAL A 24 -5.82 -13.73 -7.43
C VAL A 24 -6.12 -15.23 -7.40
N GLU A 25 -5.17 -16.04 -7.83
CA GLU A 25 -5.30 -17.50 -7.84
C GLU A 25 -4.05 -18.19 -7.30
N GLN A 26 -4.27 -19.35 -6.69
CA GLN A 26 -3.22 -20.28 -6.27
C GLN A 26 -3.04 -21.34 -7.35
N VAL A 27 -1.81 -21.49 -7.81
CA VAL A 27 -1.44 -22.41 -8.89
C VAL A 27 -0.28 -23.29 -8.47
N SER A 28 -0.09 -24.39 -9.20
CA SER A 28 1.08 -25.26 -9.05
C SER A 28 1.90 -25.21 -10.33
N ILE A 29 3.13 -24.73 -10.22
CA ILE A 29 4.08 -24.69 -11.32
C ILE A 29 4.96 -25.93 -11.23
N PRO A 30 5.20 -26.66 -12.34
CA PRO A 30 6.12 -27.79 -12.34
C PRO A 30 7.50 -27.39 -11.79
N ALA A 31 8.14 -28.28 -11.02
CA ALA A 31 9.51 -28.17 -10.54
C ALA A 31 10.20 -29.54 -10.64
N SER A 32 11.54 -29.63 -10.70
CA SER A 32 12.25 -30.89 -10.89
C SER A 32 11.83 -31.97 -9.89
N GLY A 33 11.00 -32.93 -10.33
CA GLY A 33 10.46 -34.03 -9.52
C GLY A 33 9.24 -33.69 -8.63
N SER A 34 8.68 -32.48 -8.69
CA SER A 34 7.53 -32.05 -7.87
C SER A 34 6.75 -30.86 -8.51
N SER A 35 6.00 -30.11 -7.71
CA SER A 35 5.41 -28.83 -8.09
C SER A 35 5.61 -27.80 -6.99
N ALA A 36 5.87 -26.55 -7.37
CA ALA A 36 5.94 -25.43 -6.44
C ALA A 36 4.60 -24.67 -6.44
N LYS A 37 4.11 -24.33 -5.25
CA LYS A 37 2.96 -23.44 -5.11
C LYS A 37 3.36 -22.03 -5.50
N ALA A 38 2.52 -21.39 -6.31
CA ALA A 38 2.66 -20.00 -6.67
C ALA A 38 1.33 -19.27 -6.56
N THR A 39 1.41 -17.99 -6.23
CA THR A 39 0.28 -17.09 -6.23
C THR A 39 0.36 -16.21 -7.46
N VAL A 40 -0.71 -16.12 -8.25
CA VAL A 40 -0.75 -15.26 -9.43
C VAL A 40 -1.85 -14.23 -9.27
N ALA A 41 -1.51 -12.97 -9.47
CA ALA A 41 -2.45 -11.85 -9.49
C ALA A 41 -2.36 -11.13 -10.82
N VAL A 42 -3.51 -11.02 -11.50
CA VAL A 42 -3.62 -10.22 -12.72
C VAL A 42 -4.19 -8.83 -12.41
N PRO A 43 -3.83 -7.79 -13.19
CA PRO A 43 -4.34 -6.45 -12.94
C PRO A 43 -5.83 -6.33 -13.33
N PRO A 44 -6.60 -5.39 -12.75
CA PRO A 44 -8.03 -5.24 -13.04
C PRO A 44 -8.35 -5.06 -14.53
N SER A 45 -7.47 -4.40 -15.30
CA SER A 45 -7.69 -4.24 -16.75
C SER A 45 -7.46 -5.52 -17.56
N TYR A 46 -6.87 -6.56 -16.97
CA TYR A 46 -6.64 -7.85 -17.62
C TYR A 46 -7.94 -8.43 -18.18
N ILE A 47 -9.02 -8.40 -17.40
CA ILE A 47 -10.33 -8.92 -17.81
C ILE A 47 -10.97 -8.03 -18.89
N LYS A 48 -10.78 -6.71 -18.78
CA LYS A 48 -11.39 -5.71 -19.68
C LYS A 48 -10.71 -5.65 -21.05
N ASN A 49 -9.40 -5.88 -21.11
CA ASN A 49 -8.62 -5.77 -22.33
C ASN A 49 -8.01 -7.13 -22.72
N LYS A 50 -8.75 -7.88 -23.54
CA LYS A 50 -8.36 -9.23 -24.00
C LYS A 50 -7.14 -9.27 -24.93
N LYS A 51 -6.73 -8.14 -25.50
CA LYS A 51 -5.61 -8.05 -26.46
C LYS A 51 -4.32 -7.49 -25.85
N LYS A 52 -4.39 -6.85 -24.68
CA LYS A 52 -3.23 -6.27 -24.02
C LYS A 52 -2.40 -7.38 -23.35
N SER A 53 -1.09 -7.33 -23.60
CA SER A 53 -0.09 -8.03 -22.80
C SER A 53 0.42 -7.13 -21.69
N PHE A 54 0.88 -7.74 -20.60
CA PHE A 54 1.23 -7.05 -19.37
C PHE A 54 2.66 -7.40 -18.96
N PRO A 55 3.44 -6.43 -18.46
CA PRO A 55 4.67 -6.73 -17.74
C PRO A 55 4.43 -7.79 -16.64
N LEU A 56 5.47 -8.57 -16.35
CA LEU A 56 5.43 -9.64 -15.36
C LEU A 56 6.46 -9.37 -14.27
N LEU A 57 6.01 -9.31 -13.02
CA LEU A 57 6.86 -9.31 -11.83
C LEU A 57 6.85 -10.71 -11.22
N ILE A 58 8.03 -11.33 -11.10
CA ILE A 58 8.22 -12.59 -10.36
C ILE A 58 8.90 -12.26 -9.02
N ALA A 59 8.19 -12.48 -7.92
CA ALA A 59 8.71 -12.31 -6.57
C ALA A 59 9.21 -13.66 -6.02
N LEU A 60 10.49 -13.71 -5.67
CA LEU A 60 11.11 -14.85 -5.01
C LEU A 60 10.75 -14.82 -3.51
N ASP A 61 10.11 -15.90 -3.03
CA ASP A 61 9.55 -16.01 -1.68
C ASP A 61 8.52 -14.93 -1.34
N ALA A 62 7.37 -14.99 -2.02
CA ALA A 62 6.27 -14.06 -1.78
C ALA A 62 5.43 -14.41 -0.54
N SER A 63 5.77 -15.46 0.20
CA SER A 63 5.00 -15.94 1.35
C SER A 63 4.82 -14.86 2.43
N GLN A 64 5.68 -13.83 2.45
CA GLN A 64 5.66 -12.77 3.45
C GLN A 64 5.16 -11.41 2.93
N ASN A 65 5.04 -11.22 1.61
CA ASN A 65 4.77 -9.90 1.02
C ASN A 65 3.83 -9.91 -0.20
N MET A 66 3.24 -11.06 -0.55
CA MET A 66 2.42 -11.17 -1.77
C MET A 66 1.25 -10.20 -1.76
N GLY A 67 0.55 -10.05 -0.62
CA GLY A 67 -0.59 -9.16 -0.52
C GLY A 67 -0.19 -7.71 -0.77
N SER A 68 0.92 -7.27 -0.16
CA SER A 68 1.48 -5.94 -0.38
C SER A 68 1.89 -5.70 -1.84
N LEU A 69 2.57 -6.66 -2.47
CA LEU A 69 3.00 -6.54 -3.87
C LEU A 69 1.80 -6.37 -4.81
N ILE A 70 0.71 -7.10 -4.55
CA ILE A 70 -0.53 -6.98 -5.32
C ILE A 70 -1.19 -5.63 -5.08
N GLU A 71 -1.35 -5.21 -3.83
CA GLU A 71 -1.93 -3.90 -3.48
C GLU A 71 -1.17 -2.75 -4.13
N MET A 72 0.15 -2.72 -3.95
CA MET A 72 0.98 -1.62 -4.43
C MET A 72 1.08 -1.59 -5.96
N SER A 73 1.20 -2.74 -6.62
CA SER A 73 1.21 -2.79 -8.09
C SER A 73 -0.11 -2.32 -8.68
N ARG A 74 -1.25 -2.68 -8.07
CA ARG A 74 -2.58 -2.26 -8.52
C ARG A 74 -2.85 -0.79 -8.22
N LEU A 75 -2.47 -0.31 -7.04
CA LEU A 75 -2.60 1.11 -6.68
C LEU A 75 -1.83 1.99 -7.67
N MET A 76 -0.55 1.67 -7.94
CA MET A 76 0.24 2.41 -8.93
C MET A 76 -0.27 2.24 -10.36
N GLY A 77 -0.87 1.10 -10.69
CA GLY A 77 -1.52 0.88 -11.99
C GLY A 77 -2.79 1.72 -12.17
N GLU A 78 -3.63 1.81 -11.13
CA GLU A 78 -4.87 2.59 -11.12
C GLU A 78 -4.60 4.09 -11.21
N THR A 79 -3.58 4.58 -10.49
CA THR A 79 -3.10 5.96 -10.60
C THR A 79 -2.35 6.24 -11.91
N LYS A 80 -2.16 5.20 -12.75
CA LYS A 80 -1.40 5.20 -14.00
C LYS A 80 0.07 5.57 -13.81
N GLU A 81 0.58 5.49 -12.60
CA GLU A 81 1.97 5.77 -12.30
C GLU A 81 2.90 4.78 -13.01
N ILE A 82 2.52 3.50 -13.00
CA ILE A 82 3.19 2.44 -13.76
C ILE A 82 2.24 1.80 -14.78
N ASN A 83 2.81 1.14 -15.79
CA ASN A 83 2.06 0.17 -16.57
C ASN A 83 1.64 -0.97 -15.62
N GLU A 84 0.33 -1.26 -15.57
CA GLU A 84 -0.20 -2.41 -14.83
C GLU A 84 0.55 -3.69 -15.18
N CYS A 85 0.85 -4.52 -14.19
CA CYS A 85 1.61 -5.75 -14.35
C CYS A 85 0.87 -6.96 -13.77
N ILE A 86 1.27 -8.15 -14.21
CA ILE A 86 0.95 -9.42 -13.57
C ILE A 86 2.00 -9.63 -12.47
N VAL A 87 1.55 -10.05 -11.28
CA VAL A 87 2.43 -10.39 -10.16
C VAL A 87 2.36 -11.89 -9.91
N VAL A 88 3.52 -12.55 -9.90
CA VAL A 88 3.67 -13.98 -9.60
C VAL A 88 4.57 -14.10 -8.38
N GLY A 89 4.03 -14.63 -7.30
CA GLY A 89 4.77 -14.93 -6.08
C GLY A 89 5.06 -16.42 -5.97
N LEU A 90 6.32 -16.78 -5.76
CA LEU A 90 6.73 -18.17 -5.56
C LEU A 90 6.85 -18.44 -4.05
N ASN A 91 6.17 -19.46 -3.52
CA ASN A 91 6.07 -19.68 -2.06
C ASN A 91 7.20 -20.56 -1.49
N ALA A 92 8.01 -21.18 -2.34
CA ALA A 92 9.21 -21.92 -1.95
C ALA A 92 10.16 -21.96 -3.15
N VAL A 93 11.36 -21.45 -2.96
CA VAL A 93 12.41 -21.37 -3.98
C VAL A 93 13.64 -22.11 -3.48
N SER A 94 14.41 -22.71 -4.40
CA SER A 94 15.67 -23.38 -4.06
C SER A 94 16.70 -22.38 -3.55
N ASP A 95 17.40 -22.71 -2.45
CA ASP A 95 18.56 -21.95 -1.97
C ASP A 95 19.75 -22.03 -2.94
N ASP A 96 19.80 -23.08 -3.78
CA ASP A 96 20.77 -23.21 -4.86
C ASP A 96 20.37 -22.30 -6.03
N ALA A 97 21.15 -21.24 -6.23
CA ALA A 97 20.90 -20.21 -7.24
C ALA A 97 20.97 -20.74 -8.68
N SER A 98 21.77 -21.76 -8.96
CA SER A 98 21.85 -22.37 -10.29
C SER A 98 20.61 -23.21 -10.59
N LYS A 99 20.13 -23.99 -9.61
CA LYS A 99 18.84 -24.70 -9.74
C LYS A 99 17.66 -23.74 -9.85
N LEU A 100 17.68 -22.64 -9.09
CA LEU A 100 16.67 -21.59 -9.21
C LEU A 100 16.67 -20.97 -10.61
N THR A 101 17.86 -20.65 -11.13
CA THR A 101 18.02 -20.14 -12.50
C THR A 101 17.40 -21.13 -13.47
N GLU A 102 17.83 -22.39 -13.47
CA GLU A 102 17.30 -23.42 -14.37
C GLU A 102 15.76 -23.53 -14.28
N TRP A 103 15.21 -23.54 -13.07
CA TRP A 103 13.77 -23.64 -12.85
C TRP A 103 13.00 -22.43 -13.40
N LEU A 104 13.51 -21.21 -13.18
CA LEU A 104 12.92 -19.98 -13.70
C LEU A 104 12.90 -19.98 -15.24
N GLU A 105 14.00 -20.39 -15.85
CA GLU A 105 14.19 -20.37 -17.30
C GLU A 105 13.37 -21.44 -18.02
N GLN A 106 13.41 -22.66 -17.51
CA GLN A 106 12.83 -23.82 -18.19
C GLN A 106 11.35 -24.04 -17.85
N GLN A 107 10.89 -23.60 -16.67
CA GLN A 107 9.57 -23.95 -16.17
C GLN A 107 8.72 -22.73 -15.82
N VAL A 108 9.17 -21.85 -14.91
CA VAL A 108 8.32 -20.75 -14.40
C VAL A 108 7.96 -19.75 -15.50
N ILE A 109 8.95 -19.17 -16.19
CA ILE A 109 8.69 -18.14 -17.20
C ILE A 109 7.91 -18.71 -18.40
N PRO A 110 8.26 -19.88 -18.97
CA PRO A 110 7.45 -20.52 -20.01
C PRO A 110 6.01 -20.77 -19.56
N TRP A 111 5.81 -21.31 -18.35
CA TRP A 111 4.48 -21.55 -17.80
C TRP A 111 3.68 -20.25 -17.69
N CYS A 112 4.27 -19.16 -17.18
CA CYS A 112 3.62 -17.86 -17.11
C CYS A 112 3.20 -17.34 -18.50
N LYS A 113 4.07 -17.48 -19.51
CA LYS A 113 3.79 -17.06 -20.90
C LYS A 113 2.69 -17.90 -21.56
N SER A 114 2.59 -19.18 -21.23
CA SER A 114 1.56 -20.07 -21.76
C SER A 114 0.19 -19.85 -21.12
N ASN A 115 0.14 -19.46 -19.85
CA ASN A 115 -1.11 -19.32 -19.10
C ASN A 115 -1.62 -17.88 -19.03
N TYR A 116 -0.75 -16.88 -19.20
CA TYR A 116 -1.11 -15.46 -19.09
C TYR A 116 -0.59 -14.62 -20.26
N ARG A 117 -1.24 -13.47 -20.50
CA ARG A 117 -0.81 -12.49 -21.50
C ARG A 117 0.39 -11.67 -21.01
N VAL A 118 1.56 -12.30 -21.02
CA VAL A 118 2.83 -11.70 -20.60
C VAL A 118 3.48 -10.92 -21.75
N ALA A 119 3.90 -9.68 -21.48
CA ALA A 119 4.77 -8.91 -22.34
C ALA A 119 6.19 -9.48 -22.23
N SER A 120 6.60 -10.28 -23.21
CA SER A 120 7.83 -11.10 -23.12
C SER A 120 9.13 -10.30 -22.93
N GLU A 121 9.15 -9.03 -23.30
CA GLU A 121 10.30 -8.13 -23.12
C GLU A 121 10.29 -7.39 -21.77
N GLU A 122 9.25 -7.57 -20.95
CA GLU A 122 9.02 -6.83 -19.69
C GLU A 122 8.82 -7.78 -18.52
N ILE A 123 9.84 -8.60 -18.25
CA ILE A 123 9.87 -9.54 -17.13
C ILE A 123 10.87 -9.02 -16.10
N ALA A 124 10.41 -8.83 -14.86
CA ALA A 124 11.20 -8.42 -13.72
C ALA A 124 11.27 -9.55 -12.67
N ILE A 125 12.45 -9.80 -12.10
CA ILE A 125 12.63 -10.71 -10.97
C ILE A 125 12.98 -9.89 -9.73
N PHE A 126 12.31 -10.15 -8.62
CA PHE A 126 12.49 -9.46 -7.35
C PHE A 126 12.87 -10.44 -6.24
N GLY A 127 13.90 -10.11 -5.46
CA GLY A 127 14.28 -10.83 -4.26
C GLY A 127 14.97 -9.93 -3.23
N VAL A 128 14.99 -10.41 -1.98
CA VAL A 128 15.62 -9.72 -0.83
C VAL A 128 16.63 -10.63 -0.13
N GLY A 129 17.67 -10.08 0.48
CA GLY A 129 18.64 -10.85 1.26
C GLY A 129 19.31 -11.92 0.41
N LYS A 130 19.22 -13.19 0.84
CA LYS A 130 19.72 -14.34 0.07
C LYS A 130 19.06 -14.45 -1.30
N LEU A 131 17.75 -14.21 -1.40
CA LEU A 131 17.02 -14.26 -2.67
C LEU A 131 17.32 -13.04 -3.54
N GLY A 132 17.69 -11.91 -2.94
CA GLY A 132 18.29 -10.79 -3.66
C GLY A 132 19.61 -11.18 -4.32
N ALA A 133 20.49 -11.88 -3.59
CA ALA A 133 21.71 -12.44 -4.15
C ALA A 133 21.44 -13.50 -5.23
N SER A 134 20.41 -14.34 -5.07
CA SER A 134 19.99 -15.29 -6.10
C SER A 134 19.42 -14.61 -7.34
N ALA A 135 18.63 -13.53 -7.20
CA ALA A 135 18.17 -12.73 -8.33
C ALA A 135 19.34 -12.09 -9.08
N LEU A 136 20.36 -11.61 -8.35
CA LEU A 136 21.61 -11.13 -8.93
C LEU A 136 22.34 -12.25 -9.68
N HIS A 137 22.41 -13.46 -9.12
CA HIS A 137 23.00 -14.62 -9.79
C HIS A 137 22.27 -14.94 -11.12
N VAL A 138 20.94 -14.96 -11.12
CA VAL A 138 20.13 -15.16 -12.33
C VAL A 138 20.44 -14.10 -13.39
N MET A 139 20.55 -12.82 -12.98
CA MET A 139 20.91 -11.74 -13.90
C MET A 139 22.29 -11.95 -14.56
N LEU A 140 23.27 -12.35 -13.75
CA LEU A 140 24.65 -12.46 -14.17
C LEU A 140 24.96 -13.73 -14.96
N ASN A 141 24.31 -14.85 -14.63
CA ASN A 141 24.65 -16.18 -15.15
C ASN A 141 23.51 -16.85 -15.93
N GLY A 142 22.30 -16.29 -15.93
CA GLY A 142 21.17 -16.80 -16.69
C GLY A 142 21.20 -16.41 -18.17
N SER A 143 20.39 -17.09 -18.98
CA SER A 143 20.26 -16.90 -20.44
C SER A 143 19.52 -15.61 -20.87
N GLY A 144 19.46 -14.61 -19.99
CA GLY A 144 18.77 -13.33 -20.26
C GLY A 144 17.25 -13.45 -20.24
N VAL A 145 16.70 -14.35 -19.41
CA VAL A 145 15.26 -14.64 -19.34
C VAL A 145 14.39 -13.52 -18.75
N ALA A 146 14.99 -12.59 -18.02
CA ALA A 146 14.34 -11.41 -17.49
C ALA A 146 15.08 -10.14 -17.96
N SER A 147 14.31 -9.08 -18.22
CA SER A 147 14.84 -7.80 -18.70
C SER A 147 15.11 -6.81 -17.56
N ALA A 148 14.67 -7.13 -16.34
CA ALA A 148 14.87 -6.31 -15.17
C ALA A 148 15.00 -7.12 -13.88
N PHE A 149 15.72 -6.57 -12.91
CA PHE A 149 16.00 -7.22 -11.62
C PHE A 149 15.90 -6.18 -10.50
N ILE A 150 15.20 -6.55 -9.43
CA ILE A 150 15.08 -5.78 -8.19
C ILE A 150 15.80 -6.57 -7.11
N VAL A 151 16.93 -6.05 -6.66
CA VAL A 151 17.79 -6.69 -5.67
C VAL A 151 17.81 -5.82 -4.43
N SER A 152 17.18 -6.32 -3.36
CA SER A 152 17.09 -5.62 -2.08
C SER A 152 17.99 -6.24 -1.05
N ASP A 153 18.78 -5.39 -0.38
CA ASP A 153 19.76 -5.74 0.65
C ASP A 153 20.40 -7.12 0.45
N PRO A 154 21.09 -7.34 -0.69
CA PRO A 154 21.55 -8.68 -1.05
C PRO A 154 22.56 -9.21 -0.03
N ASP A 155 22.48 -10.50 0.27
CA ASP A 155 23.51 -11.19 1.04
C ASP A 155 24.88 -10.97 0.37
N VAL A 156 25.78 -10.30 1.08
CA VAL A 156 27.05 -9.83 0.52
C VAL A 156 27.96 -11.00 0.13
N ALA A 157 27.95 -12.10 0.89
CA ALA A 157 28.81 -13.24 0.62
C ALA A 157 28.36 -13.96 -0.65
N LEU A 158 27.07 -14.28 -0.74
CA LEU A 158 26.48 -14.92 -1.93
C LEU A 158 26.56 -14.00 -3.16
N GLY A 159 26.36 -12.69 -2.97
CA GLY A 159 26.50 -11.70 -4.04
C GLY A 159 27.93 -11.65 -4.60
N ARG A 160 28.96 -11.68 -3.74
CA ARG A 160 30.37 -11.73 -4.17
C ARG A 160 30.70 -13.01 -4.91
N GLU A 161 30.15 -14.14 -4.49
CA GLU A 161 30.30 -15.41 -5.20
C GLU A 161 29.72 -15.32 -6.61
N ALA A 162 28.47 -14.85 -6.75
CA ALA A 162 27.82 -14.68 -8.04
C ALA A 162 28.61 -13.74 -8.98
N LEU A 163 29.15 -12.64 -8.43
CA LEU A 163 29.99 -11.71 -9.19
C LEU A 163 31.31 -12.34 -9.64
N SER A 164 31.96 -13.12 -8.77
CA SER A 164 33.21 -13.83 -9.11
C SER A 164 32.99 -14.85 -10.23
N GLN A 165 31.88 -15.60 -10.19
CA GLN A 165 31.52 -16.55 -11.24
C GLN A 165 31.32 -15.85 -12.58
N PHE A 166 30.62 -14.70 -12.58
CA PHE A 166 30.44 -13.86 -13.77
C PHE A 166 31.76 -13.33 -14.35
N GLN A 167 32.66 -12.84 -13.49
CA GLN A 167 33.97 -12.35 -13.92
C GLN A 167 34.83 -13.44 -14.58
N LYS A 168 34.64 -14.71 -14.18
CA LYS A 168 35.30 -15.86 -14.81
C LYS A 168 34.66 -16.26 -16.15
N SER A 169 33.33 -16.16 -16.27
CA SER A 169 32.61 -16.57 -17.49
C SER A 169 32.65 -15.50 -18.60
N GLY A 170 32.72 -14.22 -18.23
CA GLY A 170 32.94 -13.09 -19.12
C GLY A 170 31.79 -12.79 -20.09
N LYS A 171 30.60 -13.38 -19.91
CA LYS A 171 29.46 -13.21 -20.83
C LYS A 171 28.15 -12.96 -20.11
N LEU A 172 27.60 -11.77 -20.32
CA LEU A 172 26.15 -11.55 -20.23
C LEU A 172 25.54 -12.05 -21.54
N THR A 173 24.72 -13.09 -21.46
CA THR A 173 24.05 -13.74 -22.60
C THR A 173 22.85 -12.95 -23.12
N ALA A 174 22.47 -11.86 -22.46
CA ALA A 174 21.32 -11.04 -22.82
C ALA A 174 21.59 -10.15 -24.06
N ARG A 175 20.64 -10.16 -25.02
CA ARG A 175 20.70 -9.33 -26.24
C ARG A 175 20.58 -7.83 -25.97
N LYS A 176 20.04 -7.45 -24.81
CA LYS A 176 19.92 -6.06 -24.31
C LYS A 176 20.45 -6.01 -22.88
N LEU A 177 21.02 -4.87 -22.50
CA LEU A 177 21.47 -4.63 -21.12
C LEU A 177 20.27 -4.75 -20.16
N PRO A 178 20.31 -5.66 -19.16
CA PRO A 178 19.27 -5.73 -18.15
C PRO A 178 19.24 -4.45 -17.32
N ARG A 179 18.06 -4.13 -16.79
CA ARG A 179 17.89 -3.06 -15.81
C ARG A 179 18.01 -3.64 -14.40
N LEU A 180 18.79 -2.99 -13.55
CA LEU A 180 19.02 -3.43 -12.19
C LEU A 180 18.67 -2.29 -11.24
N THR A 181 17.77 -2.54 -10.30
CA THR A 181 17.55 -1.67 -9.16
C THR A 181 18.21 -2.29 -7.93
N LEU A 182 19.10 -1.54 -7.30
CA LEU A 182 19.75 -1.91 -6.05
C LEU A 182 19.19 -1.08 -4.92
N THR A 183 18.88 -1.75 -3.81
CA THR A 183 18.63 -1.07 -2.53
C THR A 183 19.51 -1.73 -1.49
N SER A 184 20.04 -0.93 -0.57
CA SER A 184 20.94 -1.37 0.49
C SER A 184 20.63 -0.62 1.78
N HIS A 185 20.81 -1.29 2.90
CA HIS A 185 20.59 -0.71 4.22
C HIS A 185 21.88 -0.70 5.06
N SER A 186 22.48 -1.87 5.29
CA SER A 186 23.72 -1.98 6.07
C SER A 186 24.93 -1.34 5.37
N THR A 187 25.93 -0.92 6.15
CA THR A 187 27.19 -0.38 5.59
C THR A 187 27.84 -1.39 4.63
N ALA A 188 27.83 -2.68 4.97
CA ALA A 188 28.40 -3.73 4.14
C ALA A 188 27.63 -3.91 2.82
N SER A 189 26.29 -3.89 2.86
CA SER A 189 25.49 -3.98 1.62
C SER A 189 25.63 -2.72 0.77
N GLN A 190 25.79 -1.53 1.36
CA GLN A 190 26.07 -0.29 0.63
C GLN A 190 27.42 -0.31 -0.11
N GLU A 191 28.48 -0.77 0.55
CA GLU A 191 29.80 -0.94 -0.07
C GLU A 191 29.75 -1.97 -1.20
N PHE A 192 29.01 -3.06 -1.00
CA PHE A 192 28.84 -4.08 -2.02
C PHE A 192 28.04 -3.58 -3.22
N CYS A 193 26.92 -2.88 -3.02
CA CYS A 193 26.15 -2.25 -4.10
C CYS A 193 26.97 -1.23 -4.88
N SER A 194 27.82 -0.45 -4.21
CA SER A 194 28.78 0.46 -4.87
C SER A 194 29.78 -0.31 -5.75
N THR A 195 30.26 -1.46 -5.27
CA THR A 195 31.14 -2.36 -6.04
C THR A 195 30.43 -2.94 -7.26
N LEU A 196 29.17 -3.37 -7.10
CA LEU A 196 28.34 -3.84 -8.21
C LEU A 196 28.15 -2.74 -9.25
N GLN A 197 27.87 -1.52 -8.83
CA GLN A 197 27.68 -0.39 -9.74
C GLN A 197 28.95 -0.09 -10.55
N ALA A 198 30.12 -0.09 -9.91
CA ALA A 198 31.40 0.11 -10.58
C ALA A 198 31.74 -1.03 -11.57
N THR A 199 31.40 -2.28 -11.21
CA THR A 199 31.75 -3.47 -12.01
C THR A 199 30.76 -3.70 -13.16
N LEU A 200 29.48 -3.45 -12.93
CA LEU A 200 28.39 -3.81 -13.83
C LEU A 200 27.87 -2.63 -14.66
N GLY A 201 28.33 -1.39 -14.42
CA GLY A 201 27.80 -0.19 -15.08
C GLY A 201 27.89 -0.17 -16.62
N SER A 202 28.80 -0.96 -17.21
CA SER A 202 28.89 -1.14 -18.66
C SER A 202 27.98 -2.26 -19.21
N VAL A 203 27.50 -3.14 -18.34
CA VAL A 203 26.78 -4.37 -18.71
C VAL A 203 25.34 -4.44 -18.15
N ALA A 204 24.93 -3.47 -17.32
CA ALA A 204 23.56 -3.29 -16.85
C ALA A 204 23.23 -1.79 -16.68
N LYS A 205 21.95 -1.44 -16.81
CA LYS A 205 21.46 -0.10 -16.45
C LYS A 205 21.08 -0.10 -14.98
N ILE A 206 21.94 0.48 -14.15
CA ILE A 206 21.83 0.39 -12.69
C ILE A 206 21.21 1.67 -12.13
N SER A 207 20.17 1.51 -11.33
CA SER A 207 19.60 2.54 -10.47
C SER A 207 19.86 2.12 -9.02
N ASP A 208 20.80 2.78 -8.35
CA ASP A 208 21.04 2.60 -6.92
C ASP A 208 20.21 3.61 -6.13
N GLN A 209 19.45 3.12 -5.14
CA GLN A 209 18.72 3.97 -4.23
C GLN A 209 18.98 3.62 -2.77
N LYS A 210 19.48 4.62 -2.05
CA LYS A 210 19.52 4.62 -0.59
C LYS A 210 18.13 4.99 -0.07
N LEU A 211 17.37 3.98 0.34
CA LEU A 211 16.10 4.17 1.03
C LEU A 211 16.37 4.51 2.51
N LYS A 212 16.69 5.79 2.76
CA LYS A 212 16.97 6.29 4.11
C LYS A 212 15.73 6.19 5.01
N ASP A 213 15.98 6.26 6.32
CA ASP A 213 14.97 6.44 7.36
C ASP A 213 13.92 5.31 7.41
N THR A 214 14.35 4.08 7.13
CA THR A 214 13.52 2.89 7.27
C THR A 214 14.19 1.96 8.31
N PRO A 215 13.50 1.60 9.40
CA PRO A 215 14.09 0.92 10.56
C PRO A 215 14.41 -0.57 10.35
N VAL A 216 14.30 -1.09 9.13
CA VAL A 216 14.30 -2.53 8.83
C VAL A 216 15.45 -2.88 7.89
N ASP A 217 16.13 -3.98 8.17
CA ASP A 217 17.20 -4.51 7.32
C ASP A 217 16.64 -5.12 6.01
N ASP A 218 15.37 -5.56 6.03
CA ASP A 218 14.63 -6.09 4.86
C ASP A 218 13.68 -5.04 4.27
N LEU A 219 14.12 -4.36 3.20
CA LEU A 219 13.38 -3.31 2.50
C LEU A 219 12.53 -3.85 1.32
N GLY A 220 12.13 -5.12 1.37
CA GLY A 220 11.57 -5.80 0.21
C GLY A 220 10.47 -5.04 -0.51
N LEU A 221 9.42 -4.62 0.19
CA LEU A 221 8.29 -3.95 -0.43
C LEU A 221 8.65 -2.54 -0.98
N PRO A 222 9.28 -1.62 -0.21
CA PRO A 222 9.79 -0.36 -0.76
C PRO A 222 10.68 -0.55 -2.00
N ALA A 223 11.58 -1.55 -1.99
CA ALA A 223 12.45 -1.86 -3.12
C ALA A 223 11.67 -2.35 -4.35
N ALA A 224 10.67 -3.23 -4.15
CA ALA A 224 9.79 -3.70 -5.21
C ALA A 224 8.99 -2.57 -5.85
N VAL A 225 8.43 -1.67 -5.03
CA VAL A 225 7.71 -0.46 -5.50
C VAL A 225 8.63 0.43 -6.32
N HIS A 226 9.84 0.70 -5.83
CA HIS A 226 10.79 1.54 -6.54
C HIS A 226 11.27 0.90 -7.85
N GLY A 227 11.52 -0.41 -7.86
CA GLY A 227 11.90 -1.13 -9.08
C GLY A 227 10.78 -1.14 -10.12
N MET A 228 9.52 -1.41 -9.73
CA MET A 228 8.37 -1.31 -10.63
C MET A 228 8.24 0.09 -11.24
N ARG A 229 8.42 1.15 -10.44
CA ARG A 229 8.43 2.53 -10.95
C ARG A 229 9.60 2.76 -11.90
N SER A 230 10.81 2.33 -11.55
CA SER A 230 11.99 2.47 -12.40
C SER A 230 11.83 1.79 -13.76
N PHE A 231 11.12 0.65 -13.81
CA PHE A 231 10.98 -0.13 -15.03
C PHE A 231 9.77 0.23 -15.88
N TRP A 232 8.66 0.62 -15.24
CA TRP A 232 7.36 0.69 -15.90
C TRP A 232 6.64 2.03 -15.71
N ARG A 233 7.30 3.08 -15.21
CA ARG A 233 6.71 4.42 -15.07
C ARG A 233 6.18 4.93 -16.42
N THR A 234 4.94 5.42 -16.41
CA THR A 234 4.27 5.90 -17.64
C THR A 234 4.55 7.38 -17.94
N GLY A 235 5.08 8.11 -16.97
CA GLY A 235 5.18 9.58 -17.01
C GLY A 235 3.86 10.30 -16.70
N THR A 236 2.78 9.58 -16.39
CA THR A 236 1.52 10.18 -15.96
C THR A 236 1.64 10.72 -14.54
N VAL A 237 1.27 11.99 -14.37
CA VAL A 237 1.23 12.64 -13.05
C VAL A 237 -0.04 12.22 -12.31
N TYR A 238 0.08 11.87 -11.03
CA TYR A 238 -1.07 11.58 -10.16
C TYR A 238 -2.09 12.73 -10.22
N GLY A 239 -3.38 12.40 -10.31
CA GLY A 239 -4.44 13.40 -10.38
C GLY A 239 -4.52 14.22 -11.69
N LYS A 240 -3.74 13.89 -12.74
CA LYS A 240 -3.72 14.65 -14.01
C LYS A 240 -5.11 14.90 -14.62
N GLY A 241 -5.99 13.89 -14.60
CA GLY A 241 -7.37 14.03 -15.12
C GLY A 241 -8.28 14.88 -14.22
N VAL A 242 -7.98 14.90 -12.92
CA VAL A 242 -8.77 15.61 -11.90
C VAL A 242 -8.55 17.12 -11.99
N ALA A 243 -7.37 17.58 -12.42
CA ALA A 243 -7.07 19.00 -12.58
C ALA A 243 -8.02 19.73 -13.56
N ALA A 244 -8.51 19.06 -14.60
CA ALA A 244 -9.50 19.64 -15.52
C ALA A 244 -10.88 19.82 -14.88
N MET A 245 -11.20 19.02 -13.85
CA MET A 245 -12.49 19.03 -13.16
C MET A 245 -12.68 20.25 -12.25
N ARG A 246 -11.64 21.06 -12.04
CA ARG A 246 -11.70 22.31 -11.26
C ARG A 246 -12.29 23.48 -12.04
N ALA A 247 -12.47 23.38 -13.36
CA ALA A 247 -12.95 24.51 -14.15
C ALA A 247 -14.35 24.95 -13.67
N PRO A 248 -14.67 26.27 -13.62
CA PRO A 248 -15.96 26.75 -13.09
C PRO A 248 -17.20 26.15 -13.76
N TRP A 249 -17.09 25.81 -15.05
CA TRP A 249 -18.15 25.18 -15.84
C TRP A 249 -18.25 23.66 -15.65
N ALA A 250 -17.19 23.00 -15.18
CA ALA A 250 -17.10 21.54 -15.15
C ALA A 250 -18.20 20.88 -14.31
N PRO A 251 -18.54 21.35 -13.08
CA PRO A 251 -19.62 20.74 -12.31
C PRO A 251 -20.97 20.75 -13.01
N ILE A 252 -21.25 21.81 -13.79
CA ILE A 252 -22.51 21.99 -14.52
C ILE A 252 -22.58 21.00 -15.68
N VAL A 253 -21.50 20.90 -16.47
CA VAL A 253 -21.43 19.98 -17.61
C VAL A 253 -21.50 18.52 -17.15
N PHE A 254 -20.75 18.14 -16.11
CA PHE A 254 -20.82 16.77 -15.59
C PHE A 254 -22.19 16.42 -15.02
N ALA A 255 -22.88 17.37 -14.37
CA ALA A 255 -24.23 17.16 -13.88
C ALA A 255 -25.22 16.92 -15.03
N ALA A 256 -25.14 17.73 -16.09
CA ALA A 256 -25.99 17.59 -17.28
C ALA A 256 -25.75 16.26 -18.01
N LEU A 257 -24.51 15.80 -18.07
CA LEU A 257 -24.13 14.53 -18.71
C LEU A 257 -24.30 13.31 -17.79
N SER A 258 -24.61 13.50 -16.51
CA SER A 258 -24.65 12.42 -15.52
C SER A 258 -25.55 11.22 -15.90
N PRO A 259 -26.73 11.39 -16.54
CA PRO A 259 -27.54 10.24 -16.93
C PRO A 259 -26.81 9.33 -17.94
N LEU A 260 -26.05 9.92 -18.87
CA LEU A 260 -25.25 9.19 -19.84
C LEU A 260 -23.98 8.60 -19.22
N LEU A 261 -23.28 9.37 -18.39
CA LEU A 261 -22.05 8.92 -17.73
C LEU A 261 -22.30 7.71 -16.82
N ARG A 262 -23.42 7.69 -16.10
CA ARG A 262 -23.84 6.56 -15.24
C ARG A 262 -24.07 5.26 -16.01
N LEU A 263 -24.38 5.30 -17.31
CA LEU A 263 -24.51 4.10 -18.14
C LEU A 263 -23.16 3.44 -18.44
N ILE A 264 -22.07 4.21 -18.38
CA ILE A 264 -20.71 3.78 -18.71
C ILE A 264 -19.91 3.45 -17.44
N LEU A 265 -20.33 3.96 -16.28
CA LEU A 265 -19.70 3.63 -15.00
C LEU A 265 -19.80 2.11 -14.73
N PRO A 266 -18.71 1.49 -14.23
CA PRO A 266 -18.74 0.11 -13.77
C PRO A 266 -19.90 -0.11 -12.79
N LYS A 267 -20.75 -1.10 -13.09
CA LYS A 267 -21.81 -1.50 -12.16
C LYS A 267 -21.22 -2.27 -10.98
N PRO A 268 -21.86 -2.22 -9.79
CA PRO A 268 -21.48 -3.07 -8.66
C PRO A 268 -21.42 -4.53 -9.11
N ILE A 269 -20.47 -5.27 -8.55
CA ILE A 269 -20.38 -6.70 -8.81
C ILE A 269 -21.56 -7.34 -8.06
N LYS A 270 -22.34 -8.19 -8.74
CA LYS A 270 -23.36 -8.97 -8.02
C LYS A 270 -22.64 -9.76 -6.94
N ALA A 271 -23.05 -9.58 -5.68
CA ALA A 271 -22.56 -10.38 -4.58
C ALA A 271 -22.59 -11.85 -4.99
N SER A 272 -21.46 -12.54 -4.86
CA SER A 272 -21.47 -13.99 -5.00
C SER A 272 -22.48 -14.53 -3.98
N GLY A 273 -23.22 -15.59 -4.31
CA GLY A 273 -24.18 -16.19 -3.37
C GLY A 273 -23.54 -16.79 -2.10
N GLN A 274 -22.25 -16.56 -1.88
CA GLN A 274 -21.53 -16.93 -0.67
C GLN A 274 -21.65 -15.82 0.37
N SER A 275 -21.92 -16.21 1.62
CA SER A 275 -21.90 -15.29 2.76
C SER A 275 -20.49 -14.69 2.89
N ASN A 276 -20.41 -13.36 2.95
CA ASN A 276 -19.17 -12.64 3.20
C ASN A 276 -18.99 -12.47 4.72
N PRO A 277 -18.09 -13.24 5.36
CA PRO A 277 -17.96 -13.26 6.80
C PRO A 277 -17.34 -11.98 7.37
N TYR A 278 -16.77 -11.12 6.54
CA TYR A 278 -16.07 -9.91 6.98
C TYR A 278 -16.99 -8.72 7.17
N LEU A 279 -18.29 -8.85 6.85
CA LEU A 279 -19.23 -7.73 6.89
C LEU A 279 -19.66 -7.35 8.31
N ILE A 280 -19.60 -6.06 8.60
CA ILE A 280 -20.19 -5.44 9.77
C ILE A 280 -21.12 -4.32 9.29
N HIS A 281 -22.39 -4.44 9.63
CA HIS A 281 -23.35 -3.36 9.43
C HIS A 281 -23.23 -2.33 10.54
N SER A 282 -23.02 -1.07 10.18
CA SER A 282 -23.01 0.05 11.10
C SER A 282 -24.38 0.70 11.22
N LYS A 283 -24.83 0.92 12.45
CA LYS A 283 -26.12 1.59 12.71
C LYS A 283 -26.01 3.11 12.60
N SER A 284 -24.87 3.68 12.98
CA SER A 284 -24.68 5.14 13.03
C SER A 284 -24.55 5.80 11.66
N ILE A 285 -24.16 5.04 10.65
CA ILE A 285 -24.05 5.51 9.27
C ILE A 285 -24.93 4.71 8.29
N ASP A 286 -25.61 3.65 8.76
CA ASP A 286 -26.49 2.78 7.96
C ASP A 286 -25.78 2.23 6.71
N ARG A 287 -24.59 1.65 6.92
CA ARG A 287 -23.75 1.07 5.87
C ARG A 287 -23.02 -0.16 6.34
N ASP A 288 -22.74 -1.05 5.40
CA ASP A 288 -21.86 -2.19 5.62
C ASP A 288 -20.40 -1.78 5.42
N PHE A 289 -19.52 -2.39 6.22
CA PHE A 289 -18.07 -2.31 6.13
C PHE A 289 -17.49 -3.72 6.11
N GLU A 290 -16.40 -3.92 5.39
CA GLU A 290 -15.58 -5.13 5.55
C GLU A 290 -14.49 -4.87 6.58
N VAL A 291 -14.45 -5.73 7.60
CA VAL A 291 -13.45 -5.65 8.66
C VAL A 291 -12.64 -6.93 8.71
N PHE A 292 -11.32 -6.76 8.59
CA PHE A 292 -10.32 -7.83 8.58
C PHE A 292 -9.47 -7.74 9.83
N VAL A 293 -9.20 -8.87 10.48
CA VAL A 293 -8.35 -8.91 11.69
C VAL A 293 -7.20 -9.88 11.46
N SER A 294 -5.97 -9.37 11.55
CA SER A 294 -4.74 -10.16 11.58
C SER A 294 -4.20 -10.22 13.00
N LEU A 295 -3.99 -11.43 13.51
CA LEU A 295 -3.44 -11.67 14.84
C LEU A 295 -1.93 -11.93 14.79
N PRO A 296 -1.17 -11.52 15.81
CA PRO A 296 0.26 -11.84 15.90
C PRO A 296 0.55 -13.33 15.97
N ARG A 297 1.78 -13.70 15.60
CA ARG A 297 2.22 -15.11 15.54
C ARG A 297 2.14 -15.81 16.89
N SER A 298 2.39 -15.12 17.99
CA SER A 298 2.32 -15.70 19.33
C SER A 298 0.90 -15.86 19.88
N PHE A 299 -0.13 -15.36 19.17
CA PHE A 299 -1.50 -15.44 19.65
C PHE A 299 -1.90 -16.91 19.87
N THR A 300 -2.43 -17.19 21.06
CA THR A 300 -2.95 -18.50 21.44
C THR A 300 -4.31 -18.30 22.10
N ALA A 301 -5.33 -19.01 21.61
CA ALA A 301 -6.68 -18.94 22.18
C ALA A 301 -6.69 -19.33 23.66
N GLY A 302 -7.38 -18.56 24.50
CA GLY A 302 -7.44 -18.78 25.95
C GLY A 302 -6.26 -18.19 26.74
N SER A 303 -5.24 -17.63 26.08
CA SER A 303 -4.18 -16.86 26.74
C SER A 303 -4.72 -15.57 27.35
N SER A 304 -4.15 -15.14 28.49
CA SER A 304 -4.43 -13.85 29.11
C SER A 304 -3.62 -12.69 28.51
N ARG A 305 -2.65 -12.97 27.63
CA ARG A 305 -1.83 -11.94 26.97
C ARG A 305 -2.72 -11.06 26.11
N ARG A 306 -2.59 -9.75 26.27
CA ARG A 306 -3.18 -8.74 25.40
C ARG A 306 -2.11 -8.12 24.51
N TYR A 307 -2.55 -7.61 23.36
CA TYR A 307 -1.70 -7.06 22.33
C TYR A 307 -2.12 -5.63 22.00
N PRO A 308 -1.17 -4.72 21.72
CA PRO A 308 -1.50 -3.47 21.06
C PRO A 308 -2.22 -3.72 19.74
N ALA A 309 -3.00 -2.73 19.28
CA ALA A 309 -3.75 -2.85 18.03
C ALA A 309 -3.63 -1.62 17.13
N MET A 310 -3.42 -1.84 15.83
CA MET A 310 -3.46 -0.80 14.80
C MET A 310 -4.71 -0.96 13.94
N TYR A 311 -5.54 0.08 13.90
CA TYR A 311 -6.68 0.19 13.02
C TYR A 311 -6.25 0.90 11.73
N VAL A 312 -6.47 0.24 10.60
CA VAL A 312 -6.01 0.66 9.28
C VAL A 312 -7.22 0.95 8.41
N LEU A 313 -7.34 2.20 7.96
CA LEU A 313 -8.39 2.59 7.02
C LEU A 313 -8.07 2.10 5.61
N ASP A 314 -9.03 2.21 4.70
CA ASP A 314 -8.86 1.82 3.30
C ASP A 314 -8.33 0.39 3.11
N ALA A 315 -8.80 -0.54 3.95
CA ALA A 315 -8.37 -1.94 3.95
C ALA A 315 -8.60 -2.68 2.61
N ASN A 316 -9.33 -2.09 1.67
CA ASN A 316 -9.42 -2.54 0.29
C ASN A 316 -8.06 -2.53 -0.43
N ILE A 317 -7.18 -1.59 -0.09
CA ILE A 317 -5.90 -1.34 -0.78
C ILE A 317 -4.69 -1.25 0.16
N GLU A 318 -4.89 -1.21 1.48
CA GLU A 318 -3.82 -0.91 2.43
C GLU A 318 -3.61 -1.97 3.53
N PHE A 319 -4.53 -2.94 3.66
CA PHE A 319 -4.52 -3.89 4.77
C PHE A 319 -3.33 -4.85 4.72
N SER A 320 -3.04 -5.45 3.56
CA SER A 320 -1.94 -6.42 3.47
C SER A 320 -0.62 -5.73 3.75
N THR A 321 -0.42 -4.53 3.22
CA THR A 321 0.77 -3.72 3.48
C THR A 321 0.99 -3.46 4.97
N ALA A 322 -0.05 -3.09 5.72
CA ALA A 322 0.06 -2.89 7.15
C ALA A 322 0.29 -4.19 7.94
N ALA A 323 -0.46 -5.25 7.62
CA ALA A 323 -0.40 -6.53 8.34
C ALA A 323 0.95 -7.26 8.11
N GLU A 324 1.43 -7.30 6.87
CA GLU A 324 2.71 -7.91 6.50
C GLU A 324 3.88 -7.11 7.09
N ALA A 325 3.83 -5.77 7.06
CA ALA A 325 4.84 -4.93 7.71
C ALA A 325 4.88 -5.14 9.23
N ALA A 326 3.72 -5.20 9.90
CA ALA A 326 3.67 -5.46 11.34
C ALA A 326 4.26 -6.83 11.69
N ALA A 327 3.94 -7.87 10.93
CA ALA A 327 4.48 -9.20 11.14
C ALA A 327 6.01 -9.25 10.93
N ALA A 328 6.51 -8.63 9.86
CA ALA A 328 7.93 -8.58 9.55
C ALA A 328 8.73 -7.80 10.62
N LEU A 329 8.24 -6.63 11.03
CA LEU A 329 8.87 -5.82 12.06
C LEU A 329 8.90 -6.52 13.43
N ALA A 330 7.80 -7.20 13.81
CA ALA A 330 7.72 -7.95 15.05
C ALA A 330 8.66 -9.17 15.04
N ALA A 331 8.78 -9.87 13.91
CA ALA A 331 9.70 -10.98 13.75
C ALA A 331 11.18 -10.58 13.89
N GLN A 332 11.50 -9.33 13.56
CA GLN A 332 12.84 -8.74 13.74
C GLN A 332 13.04 -8.11 15.13
N GLY A 333 12.02 -8.10 15.99
CA GLY A 333 12.09 -7.50 17.32
C GLY A 333 12.14 -5.96 17.30
N ILE A 334 11.80 -5.32 16.18
CA ILE A 334 11.77 -3.85 16.05
C ILE A 334 10.54 -3.28 16.77
N ILE A 335 9.41 -3.99 16.67
CA ILE A 335 8.16 -3.62 17.35
C ILE A 335 7.66 -4.75 18.25
N GLU A 336 6.79 -4.39 19.19
CA GLU A 336 5.95 -5.38 19.87
C GLU A 336 5.00 -6.07 18.86
N GLU A 337 4.55 -7.28 19.17
CA GLU A 337 3.51 -7.95 18.38
C GLU A 337 2.18 -7.19 18.44
N VAL A 338 1.63 -6.82 17.27
CA VAL A 338 0.45 -5.94 17.14
C VAL A 338 -0.67 -6.64 16.38
N ILE A 339 -1.91 -6.52 16.86
CA ILE A 339 -3.11 -6.89 16.10
C ILE A 339 -3.37 -5.83 15.04
N VAL A 340 -3.51 -6.23 13.78
CA VAL A 340 -3.85 -5.30 12.68
C VAL A 340 -5.30 -5.47 12.28
N ILE A 341 -6.06 -4.37 12.31
CA ILE A 341 -7.51 -4.34 12.05
C ILE A 341 -7.75 -3.44 10.84
N GLY A 342 -8.05 -4.04 9.68
CA GLY A 342 -8.41 -3.31 8.48
C GLY A 342 -9.89 -2.97 8.44
N VAL A 343 -10.23 -1.71 8.14
CA VAL A 343 -11.61 -1.26 7.89
C VAL A 343 -11.72 -0.78 6.45
N GLY A 344 -12.60 -1.41 5.68
CA GLY A 344 -12.80 -1.12 4.26
C GLY A 344 -14.27 -1.09 3.86
N VAL A 345 -14.48 -0.73 2.61
CA VAL A 345 -15.78 -0.78 1.94
C VAL A 345 -16.02 -2.20 1.41
N PRO A 346 -17.26 -2.73 1.47
CA PRO A 346 -17.58 -4.03 0.88
C PRO A 346 -17.13 -4.12 -0.58
N ARG A 347 -16.22 -5.06 -0.87
CA ARG A 347 -15.68 -5.27 -2.22
C ARG A 347 -16.76 -5.47 -3.29
N ALA A 348 -17.90 -6.04 -2.93
CA ALA A 348 -19.05 -6.19 -3.82
C ALA A 348 -19.59 -4.86 -4.38
N GLU A 349 -19.43 -3.75 -3.66
CA GLU A 349 -19.81 -2.41 -4.13
C GLU A 349 -18.89 -1.90 -5.26
N GLY A 350 -17.65 -2.41 -5.32
CA GLY A 350 -16.67 -2.12 -6.37
C GLY A 350 -15.86 -0.84 -6.18
N ALA A 351 -14.80 -0.68 -6.98
CA ALA A 351 -13.80 0.39 -6.85
C ALA A 351 -14.38 1.82 -6.95
N VAL A 352 -15.43 2.02 -7.76
CA VAL A 352 -16.09 3.33 -7.89
C VAL A 352 -16.77 3.71 -6.58
N ALA A 353 -17.56 2.80 -5.99
CA ALA A 353 -18.22 3.04 -4.72
C ALA A 353 -17.20 3.24 -3.60
N PHE A 354 -16.13 2.43 -3.56
CA PHE A 354 -14.99 2.64 -2.66
C PHE A 354 -14.47 4.08 -2.75
N GLY A 355 -14.13 4.57 -3.95
CA GLY A 355 -13.63 5.93 -4.14
C GLY A 355 -14.57 7.03 -3.64
N PHE A 356 -15.88 6.92 -3.91
CA PHE A 356 -16.86 7.90 -3.41
C PHE A 356 -17.03 7.82 -1.89
N ARG A 357 -17.20 6.62 -1.33
CA ARG A 357 -17.39 6.40 0.10
C ARG A 357 -16.24 6.97 0.91
N ARG A 358 -14.99 6.82 0.45
CA ARG A 358 -13.83 7.45 1.12
C ARG A 358 -14.01 8.96 1.28
N PHE A 359 -14.38 9.66 0.21
CA PHE A 359 -14.54 11.11 0.28
C PHE A 359 -15.74 11.52 1.14
N GLU A 360 -16.84 10.77 1.09
CA GLU A 360 -18.00 11.02 1.94
C GLU A 360 -17.68 10.81 3.43
N GLU A 361 -17.13 9.66 3.77
CA GLU A 361 -16.96 9.13 5.13
C GLU A 361 -15.77 9.72 5.87
N PHE A 362 -14.73 10.14 5.14
CA PHE A 362 -13.53 10.73 5.75
C PHE A 362 -13.54 12.26 5.78
N SER A 363 -14.48 12.90 5.09
CA SER A 363 -14.56 14.37 5.08
C SER A 363 -15.15 14.91 6.40
N PRO A 364 -14.43 15.82 7.09
CA PRO A 364 -14.92 16.52 8.28
C PRO A 364 -16.21 17.31 8.01
N PRO A 365 -16.96 17.75 9.04
CA PRO A 365 -18.12 18.60 8.87
C PRO A 365 -17.87 19.75 7.89
N THR A 366 -18.82 19.98 6.98
CA THR A 366 -18.67 20.92 5.86
C THR A 366 -18.78 22.39 6.27
N ASP A 367 -18.90 22.69 7.56
CA ASP A 367 -18.94 24.05 8.08
C ASP A 367 -17.64 24.77 7.71
N GLY A 368 -17.78 25.87 6.96
CA GLY A 368 -16.65 26.63 6.45
C GLY A 368 -16.06 26.12 5.12
N TYR A 369 -16.65 25.10 4.48
CA TYR A 369 -16.17 24.65 3.17
C TYR A 369 -16.46 25.68 2.07
N ASP A 370 -15.45 26.00 1.27
CA ASP A 370 -15.62 26.79 0.04
C ASP A 370 -15.72 25.92 -1.21
N PHE A 371 -16.95 25.55 -1.57
CA PHE A 371 -17.24 24.78 -2.77
C PHE A 371 -17.01 25.53 -4.10
N LYS A 372 -16.48 26.76 -4.05
CA LYS A 372 -16.05 27.54 -5.20
C LYS A 372 -14.54 27.53 -5.37
N ASP A 373 -13.74 27.09 -4.42
CA ASP A 373 -12.29 26.94 -4.59
C ASP A 373 -11.96 25.78 -5.55
N ASP A 374 -10.67 25.60 -5.88
CA ASP A 374 -10.26 24.57 -6.84
C ASP A 374 -10.66 23.16 -6.39
N LEU A 375 -10.46 22.82 -5.12
CA LEU A 375 -10.77 21.49 -4.59
C LEU A 375 -12.28 21.26 -4.44
N GLY A 376 -13.03 22.27 -4.00
CA GLY A 376 -14.48 22.28 -3.92
C GLY A 376 -15.13 22.09 -5.29
N ARG A 377 -14.60 22.73 -6.34
CA ARG A 377 -15.05 22.50 -7.72
C ARG A 377 -14.71 21.09 -8.21
N ILE A 378 -13.53 20.57 -7.88
CA ILE A 378 -13.16 19.18 -8.17
C ILE A 378 -14.17 18.21 -7.55
N PHE A 379 -14.47 18.34 -6.25
CA PHE A 379 -15.44 17.48 -5.58
C PHE A 379 -16.83 17.61 -6.19
N ARG A 380 -17.29 18.84 -6.46
CA ARG A 380 -18.58 19.04 -7.14
C ARG A 380 -18.63 18.33 -8.49
N SER A 381 -17.59 18.44 -9.30
CA SER A 381 -17.49 17.73 -10.57
C SER A 381 -17.49 16.21 -10.39
N LEU A 382 -16.72 15.68 -9.44
CA LEU A 382 -16.60 14.24 -9.19
C LEU A 382 -17.94 13.62 -8.80
N PHE A 383 -18.64 14.21 -7.82
CA PHE A 383 -19.95 13.74 -7.39
C PHE A 383 -21.03 13.95 -8.46
N SER A 384 -20.94 15.03 -9.26
CA SER A 384 -21.84 15.25 -10.39
C SER A 384 -21.77 14.14 -11.44
N VAL A 385 -20.62 13.48 -11.65
CA VAL A 385 -20.50 12.34 -12.58
C VAL A 385 -21.42 11.19 -12.16
N ASN A 386 -21.58 10.98 -10.86
CA ASN A 386 -22.53 10.03 -10.30
C ASN A 386 -23.88 10.68 -10.01
N GLY A 387 -24.20 11.84 -10.59
CA GLY A 387 -25.43 12.62 -10.41
C GLY A 387 -25.76 12.93 -8.94
N GLN A 388 -24.73 13.09 -8.13
CA GLN A 388 -24.80 13.47 -6.72
C GLN A 388 -24.31 14.91 -6.56
N ASP A 389 -24.67 15.54 -5.44
CA ASP A 389 -24.17 16.86 -5.05
C ASP A 389 -23.18 16.72 -3.90
N ALA A 390 -21.91 17.04 -4.13
CA ALA A 390 -20.85 16.96 -3.12
C ALA A 390 -21.22 17.67 -1.81
N ARG A 391 -21.97 18.79 -1.88
CA ARG A 391 -22.40 19.57 -0.71
C ARG A 391 -23.33 18.81 0.23
N ARG A 392 -23.95 17.73 -0.24
CA ARG A 392 -24.86 16.87 0.53
C ARG A 392 -24.25 15.52 0.87
N GLN A 393 -23.12 15.17 0.26
CA GLN A 393 -22.52 13.84 0.42
C GLN A 393 -21.26 13.87 1.29
N LEU A 394 -20.49 14.96 1.23
CA LEU A 394 -19.35 15.17 2.12
C LEU A 394 -19.81 15.50 3.55
N GLY A 395 -18.89 15.42 4.50
CA GLY A 395 -19.11 15.79 5.90
C GLY A 395 -19.48 14.63 6.80
N ARG A 396 -19.29 13.37 6.39
CA ARG A 396 -19.76 12.21 7.17
C ARG A 396 -18.73 11.64 8.14
N ALA A 397 -17.58 12.29 8.33
CA ALA A 397 -16.60 11.89 9.35
C ALA A 397 -17.20 11.71 10.76
N PRO A 398 -18.15 12.53 11.26
CA PRO A 398 -18.77 12.27 12.56
C PRO A 398 -19.49 10.92 12.63
N HIS A 399 -20.22 10.53 11.57
CA HIS A 399 -20.94 9.26 11.53
C HIS A 399 -19.97 8.06 11.44
N PHE A 400 -18.92 8.20 10.64
CA PHE A 400 -17.88 7.18 10.52
C PHE A 400 -17.04 7.05 11.81
N PHE A 401 -16.74 8.17 12.48
CA PHE A 401 -16.10 8.16 13.79
C PHE A 401 -16.96 7.47 14.85
N ASN A 402 -18.26 7.74 14.87
CA ASN A 402 -19.18 7.04 15.77
C ASN A 402 -19.22 5.53 15.50
N PHE A 403 -19.17 5.11 14.24
CA PHE A 403 -19.02 3.69 13.89
C PHE A 403 -17.71 3.13 14.47
N MET A 404 -16.58 3.79 14.21
CA MET A 404 -15.28 3.34 14.67
C MET A 404 -15.21 3.22 16.20
N VAL A 405 -15.68 4.23 16.93
CA VAL A 405 -15.48 4.35 18.38
C VAL A 405 -16.59 3.71 19.21
N ASN A 406 -17.85 3.87 18.81
CA ASN A 406 -19.00 3.42 19.61
C ASN A 406 -19.57 2.07 19.16
N GLU A 407 -19.21 1.58 17.98
CA GLU A 407 -19.69 0.29 17.47
C GLU A 407 -18.55 -0.71 17.29
N LEU A 408 -17.50 -0.35 16.55
CA LEU A 408 -16.44 -1.27 16.15
C LEU A 408 -15.42 -1.52 17.26
N PHE A 409 -14.86 -0.46 17.85
CA PHE A 409 -13.83 -0.55 18.88
C PHE A 409 -14.26 -1.39 20.09
N PRO A 410 -15.45 -1.18 20.70
CA PRO A 410 -15.87 -1.94 21.88
C PRO A 410 -16.13 -3.41 21.54
N LYS A 411 -16.67 -3.65 20.34
CA LYS A 411 -16.99 -4.99 19.85
C LYS A 411 -15.72 -5.81 19.61
N LEU A 412 -14.71 -5.24 18.96
CA LEU A 412 -13.43 -5.91 18.75
C LEU A 412 -12.66 -6.10 20.06
N SER A 413 -12.68 -5.11 20.96
CA SER A 413 -12.01 -5.20 22.27
C SER A 413 -12.58 -6.29 23.18
N THR A 414 -13.85 -6.65 22.98
CA THR A 414 -14.49 -7.75 23.70
C THR A 414 -14.10 -9.12 23.16
N GLN A 415 -13.82 -9.22 21.86
CA GLN A 415 -13.65 -10.50 21.17
C GLN A 415 -12.19 -10.89 20.91
N PHE A 416 -11.33 -9.89 20.74
CA PHE A 416 -9.91 -10.09 20.54
C PHE A 416 -9.16 -9.58 21.78
N PRO A 417 -7.98 -10.13 22.09
CA PRO A 417 -7.20 -9.73 23.26
C PRO A 417 -6.49 -8.39 23.01
N ILE A 418 -7.25 -7.33 22.75
CA ILE A 418 -6.74 -5.98 22.49
C ILE A 418 -6.41 -5.34 23.83
N ASP A 419 -5.21 -4.76 23.93
CA ASP A 419 -4.85 -3.78 24.95
C ASP A 419 -5.39 -2.41 24.52
N SER A 420 -6.58 -2.04 25.01
CA SER A 420 -7.20 -0.75 24.72
C SER A 420 -6.36 0.44 25.22
N GLY A 421 -5.39 0.21 26.11
CA GLY A 421 -4.45 1.23 26.59
C GLY A 421 -3.37 1.58 25.56
N ASN A 422 -3.19 0.78 24.50
CA ASN A 422 -2.16 0.96 23.49
C ASN A 422 -2.69 0.67 22.09
N THR A 423 -3.43 1.62 21.51
CA THR A 423 -4.05 1.49 20.19
C THR A 423 -3.66 2.62 19.25
N ALA A 424 -3.54 2.31 17.96
CA ALA A 424 -3.19 3.23 16.91
C ALA A 424 -4.25 3.29 15.81
N LEU A 425 -4.37 4.44 15.15
CA LEU A 425 -5.18 4.64 13.95
C LEU A 425 -4.30 5.14 12.79
N LEU A 426 -4.33 4.43 11.67
CA LEU A 426 -3.53 4.68 10.46
C LEU A 426 -4.44 4.94 9.25
N GLY A 427 -4.14 5.99 8.50
CA GLY A 427 -4.86 6.31 7.27
C GLY A 427 -4.04 7.14 6.31
N HIS A 428 -4.33 6.99 5.02
CA HIS A 428 -3.59 7.63 3.94
C HIS A 428 -4.48 8.54 3.09
N SER A 429 -3.95 9.67 2.62
CA SER A 429 -4.68 10.60 1.76
C SER A 429 -5.95 11.15 2.45
N ALA A 430 -7.14 10.85 1.91
CA ALA A 430 -8.42 11.13 2.57
C ALA A 430 -8.54 10.41 3.93
N GLY A 431 -8.02 9.19 4.06
CA GLY A 431 -7.91 8.51 5.35
C GLY A 431 -7.06 9.31 6.33
N GLY A 432 -5.96 9.91 5.87
CA GLY A 432 -5.13 10.83 6.65
C GLY A 432 -5.87 12.10 7.11
N THR A 433 -6.78 12.62 6.30
CA THR A 433 -7.71 13.68 6.74
C THR A 433 -8.58 13.21 7.90
N PHE A 434 -9.14 12.00 7.81
CA PHE A 434 -9.93 11.43 8.91
C PHE A 434 -9.11 11.16 10.16
N ILE A 435 -7.84 10.75 10.05
CA ILE A 435 -6.94 10.61 11.20
C ILE A 435 -6.85 11.91 11.99
N LEU A 436 -6.68 13.03 11.29
CA LEU A 436 -6.59 14.35 11.93
C LEU A 436 -7.94 14.82 12.48
N TYR A 437 -9.05 14.43 11.86
CA TYR A 437 -10.38 14.63 12.42
C TYR A 437 -10.58 13.84 13.73
N ALA A 438 -10.27 12.54 13.72
CA ALA A 438 -10.37 11.65 14.88
C ALA A 438 -9.46 12.11 16.03
N LEU A 439 -8.25 12.56 15.72
CA LEU A 439 -7.33 13.17 16.69
C LEU A 439 -7.94 14.38 17.39
N CYS A 440 -8.82 15.13 16.73
CA CYS A 440 -9.50 16.30 17.32
C CYS A 440 -10.73 15.93 18.17
N GLN A 441 -11.12 14.66 18.26
CA GLN A 441 -12.30 14.24 19.02
C GLN A 441 -11.91 13.88 20.45
N ALA A 442 -12.58 14.49 21.44
CA ALA A 442 -12.23 14.33 22.85
C ALA A 442 -12.35 12.88 23.35
N ASP A 443 -13.31 12.13 22.81
CA ASP A 443 -13.66 10.74 23.15
C ASP A 443 -12.94 9.70 22.30
N SER A 444 -12.00 10.10 21.44
CA SER A 444 -11.23 9.16 20.63
C SER A 444 -10.41 8.19 21.53
N PRO A 445 -10.51 6.86 21.34
CA PRO A 445 -9.85 5.88 22.21
C PRO A 445 -8.38 5.64 21.84
N PHE A 446 -7.95 6.11 20.68
CA PHE A 446 -6.61 5.84 20.15
C PHE A 446 -5.53 6.69 20.84
N LYS A 447 -4.37 6.07 21.10
CA LYS A 447 -3.18 6.71 21.67
C LYS A 447 -2.23 7.23 20.60
N HIS A 448 -2.13 6.52 19.50
CA HIS A 448 -1.21 6.85 18.40
C HIS A 448 -2.00 7.11 17.11
N TYR A 449 -1.64 8.17 16.40
CA TYR A 449 -2.28 8.56 15.15
C TYR A 449 -1.24 8.62 14.05
N ALA A 450 -1.52 8.05 12.88
CA ALA A 450 -0.60 8.03 11.76
C ALA A 450 -1.30 8.49 10.48
N GLY A 451 -1.02 9.71 10.04
CA GLY A 451 -1.54 10.29 8.80
C GLY A 451 -0.49 10.24 7.70
N VAL A 452 -0.70 9.38 6.71
CA VAL A 452 0.16 9.31 5.52
C VAL A 452 -0.41 10.26 4.46
N SER A 453 0.39 11.21 3.99
CA SER A 453 0.02 12.20 2.98
C SER A 453 -1.38 12.82 3.21
N PRO A 454 -1.65 13.36 4.42
CA PRO A 454 -3.01 13.77 4.81
C PRO A 454 -3.50 14.96 3.98
N GLY A 455 -4.75 14.91 3.52
CA GLY A 455 -5.40 16.06 2.91
C GLY A 455 -5.75 17.13 3.94
N LEU A 456 -4.83 18.05 4.21
CA LEU A 456 -5.01 19.14 5.20
C LEU A 456 -6.01 20.20 4.74
N GLY A 457 -5.99 20.48 3.44
CA GLY A 457 -6.83 21.47 2.80
C GLY A 457 -8.12 20.87 2.29
N VAL A 458 -8.99 20.34 3.16
CA VAL A 458 -10.37 20.08 2.70
C VAL A 458 -11.01 21.45 2.44
N SER A 459 -11.62 21.61 1.25
CA SER A 459 -12.31 22.80 0.71
C SER A 459 -12.47 23.96 1.70
N GLY A 460 -11.97 25.16 1.36
CA GLY A 460 -11.89 26.28 2.31
C GLY A 460 -10.73 26.20 3.30
N SER A 461 -9.80 25.25 3.11
CA SER A 461 -8.59 25.05 3.91
C SER A 461 -8.85 24.65 5.37
N TRP A 462 -9.70 23.64 5.58
CA TRP A 462 -10.22 23.16 6.87
C TRP A 462 -9.23 23.10 8.04
N LEU A 463 -8.05 22.47 7.91
CA LEU A 463 -7.03 22.47 8.99
C LEU A 463 -6.02 23.61 8.88
N LEU A 464 -5.78 24.10 7.66
CA LEU A 464 -4.76 25.10 7.40
C LEU A 464 -5.20 26.49 7.90
N ASN A 465 -6.50 26.79 7.84
CA ASN A 465 -7.09 28.08 8.25
C ASN A 465 -7.54 28.11 9.71
N ARG A 466 -7.47 26.99 10.45
CA ARG A 466 -7.75 27.00 11.89
C ARG A 466 -6.62 27.67 12.66
N HIS A 467 -6.95 28.48 13.66
CA HIS A 467 -5.97 29.04 14.56
C HIS A 467 -5.45 27.95 15.51
N ASP A 468 -4.20 28.09 15.96
CA ASP A 468 -3.55 27.09 16.83
C ASP A 468 -4.33 26.86 18.14
N ALA A 469 -4.93 27.92 18.69
CA ALA A 469 -5.76 27.85 19.90
C ALA A 469 -7.03 27.00 19.73
N ASP A 470 -7.49 26.79 18.49
CA ASP A 470 -8.69 26.03 18.13
C ASP A 470 -8.38 24.55 17.89
N PHE A 471 -7.12 24.18 17.71
CA PHE A 471 -6.72 22.79 17.62
C PHE A 471 -6.63 22.18 19.02
N ARG A 472 -7.47 21.18 19.28
CA ARG A 472 -7.47 20.42 20.53
C ARG A 472 -7.34 18.95 20.20
N ALA A 473 -6.20 18.37 20.55
CA ALA A 473 -6.01 16.93 20.47
C ALA A 473 -6.88 16.23 21.52
N SER A 474 -7.24 14.98 21.23
CA SER A 474 -7.87 14.07 22.18
C SER A 474 -7.04 13.97 23.44
N GLN A 475 -7.69 13.91 24.60
CA GLN A 475 -7.03 13.72 25.89
C GLN A 475 -6.28 12.38 25.98
N ASN A 476 -6.67 11.42 25.15
CA ASN A 476 -6.01 10.12 25.06
C ASN A 476 -4.79 10.10 24.15
N ALA A 477 -4.63 11.10 23.27
CA ALA A 477 -3.60 11.09 22.25
C ALA A 477 -2.21 11.33 22.87
N GLN A 478 -1.26 10.47 22.49
CA GLN A 478 0.12 10.52 22.95
C GLN A 478 1.06 10.89 21.80
N SER A 479 0.86 10.32 20.61
CA SER A 479 1.72 10.60 19.47
C SER A 479 0.97 10.76 18.16
N LEU A 480 1.58 11.56 17.27
CA LEU A 480 1.14 11.77 15.91
C LEU A 480 2.33 11.55 14.97
N PHE A 481 2.19 10.62 14.04
CA PHE A 481 3.09 10.42 12.92
C PHE A 481 2.47 11.02 11.66
N LEU A 482 3.21 11.87 10.97
CA LEU A 482 2.84 12.44 9.68
C LEU A 482 3.91 12.14 8.64
N SER A 483 3.50 11.84 7.41
CA SER A 483 4.47 11.72 6.33
C SER A 483 3.93 12.20 4.99
N LEU A 484 4.83 12.43 4.04
CA LEU A 484 4.52 12.67 2.64
C LEU A 484 5.69 12.18 1.75
N GLY A 485 5.43 11.94 0.47
CA GLY A 485 6.46 11.73 -0.55
C GLY A 485 6.95 13.05 -1.14
N SER A 486 8.24 13.15 -1.50
CA SER A 486 8.81 14.41 -2.01
C SER A 486 8.26 14.81 -3.38
N GLU A 487 7.82 13.87 -4.23
CA GLU A 487 7.18 14.19 -5.51
C GLU A 487 5.79 14.85 -5.33
N GLU A 488 5.17 14.70 -4.16
CA GLU A 488 3.85 15.26 -3.88
C GLU A 488 3.87 16.79 -3.77
N LYS A 489 5.01 17.36 -3.36
CA LYS A 489 5.20 18.81 -3.23
C LYS A 489 5.03 19.56 -4.54
N ASN A 490 5.27 18.88 -5.66
CA ASN A 490 5.17 19.43 -7.02
C ASN A 490 3.92 18.94 -7.78
N ASN A 491 3.05 18.18 -7.12
CA ASN A 491 1.83 17.66 -7.73
C ASN A 491 0.65 18.62 -7.48
N LEU A 492 0.02 19.11 -8.55
CA LEU A 492 -1.06 20.08 -8.46
C LEU A 492 -2.25 19.61 -7.60
N PHE A 493 -2.68 18.36 -7.76
CA PHE A 493 -3.82 17.86 -6.98
C PHE A 493 -3.46 17.76 -5.49
N ASN A 494 -2.25 17.30 -5.17
CA ASN A 494 -1.77 17.21 -3.80
C ASN A 494 -1.63 18.60 -3.15
N GLN A 495 -1.18 19.61 -3.93
CA GLN A 495 -1.17 21.01 -3.49
C GLN A 495 -2.58 21.55 -3.21
N TYR A 496 -3.57 21.23 -4.05
CA TYR A 496 -4.97 21.61 -3.80
C TYR A 496 -5.52 20.95 -2.53
N ALA A 497 -5.13 19.70 -2.27
CA ALA A 497 -5.47 18.98 -1.04
C ALA A 497 -4.63 19.43 0.18
N GLY A 498 -3.64 20.32 0.00
CA GLY A 498 -2.76 20.82 1.05
C GLY A 498 -1.76 19.80 1.61
N ILE A 499 -1.51 18.70 0.89
CA ILE A 499 -0.60 17.63 1.33
C ILE A 499 0.85 18.13 1.38
N ASP A 500 1.23 19.02 0.46
CA ASP A 500 2.53 19.68 0.42
C ASP A 500 2.86 20.48 1.70
N LYS A 501 1.83 20.83 2.49
CA LYS A 501 1.96 21.57 3.75
C LYS A 501 2.09 20.67 4.99
N THR A 502 2.18 19.35 4.81
CA THR A 502 2.25 18.37 5.92
C THR A 502 3.38 18.66 6.91
N GLU A 503 4.58 18.98 6.43
CA GLU A 503 5.73 19.27 7.32
C GLU A 503 5.50 20.54 8.14
N ALA A 504 5.05 21.62 7.50
CA ALA A 504 4.77 22.88 8.18
C ALA A 504 3.64 22.72 9.22
N PHE A 505 2.61 21.93 8.89
CA PHE A 505 1.53 21.60 9.83
C PHE A 505 2.04 20.76 11.01
N ALA A 506 2.95 19.80 10.78
CA ALA A 506 3.54 19.02 11.85
C ALA A 506 4.39 19.89 12.80
N GLU A 507 5.20 20.81 12.27
CA GLU A 507 5.95 21.79 13.09
C GLU A 507 5.00 22.65 13.93
N ARG A 508 3.91 23.12 13.32
CA ARG A 508 2.89 23.89 14.03
C ARG A 508 2.32 23.13 15.22
N LEU A 509 1.99 21.85 15.05
CA LEU A 509 1.48 21.00 16.12
C LEU A 509 2.51 20.70 17.22
N ARG A 510 3.80 20.59 16.88
CA ARG A 510 4.89 20.45 17.88
C ARG A 510 4.94 21.64 18.84
N HIS A 511 4.59 22.84 18.36
CA HIS A 511 4.59 24.05 19.18
C HIS A 511 3.26 24.29 19.90
N ALA A 512 2.14 23.89 19.29
CA ALA A 512 0.80 24.18 19.80
C ALA A 512 0.26 23.13 20.79
N THR A 513 0.89 21.94 20.89
CA THR A 513 0.38 20.82 21.68
C THR A 513 1.51 20.07 22.39
N ASP A 514 1.16 19.33 23.45
CA ASP A 514 2.08 18.42 24.14
C ASP A 514 2.22 17.04 23.46
N LEU A 515 1.69 16.89 22.22
CA LEU A 515 1.78 15.64 21.47
C LEU A 515 3.22 15.35 21.05
N SER A 516 3.63 14.09 21.11
CA SER A 516 4.83 13.63 20.43
C SER A 516 4.59 13.56 18.92
N VAL A 517 4.90 14.64 18.20
CA VAL A 517 4.70 14.74 16.75
C VAL A 517 5.98 14.43 15.97
N LYS A 518 5.97 13.33 15.22
CA LYS A 518 7.02 12.94 14.26
C LYS A 518 6.54 13.21 12.84
N SER A 519 7.39 13.82 12.01
CA SER A 519 7.09 14.05 10.58
C SER A 519 8.22 13.61 9.67
N MET A 520 7.90 13.03 8.51
CA MET A 520 8.90 12.53 7.55
C MET A 520 8.51 12.84 6.09
N CYS A 521 9.48 13.31 5.30
CA CYS A 521 9.35 13.44 3.84
C CYS A 521 10.20 12.36 3.16
N PHE A 522 9.55 11.41 2.49
CA PHE A 522 10.24 10.32 1.83
C PHE A 522 10.70 10.74 0.43
N GLU A 523 12.02 10.79 0.24
CA GLU A 523 12.61 11.18 -1.03
C GLU A 523 12.24 10.23 -2.17
N ASN A 524 11.97 10.81 -3.34
CA ASN A 524 11.56 10.14 -4.58
C ASN A 524 10.23 9.40 -4.51
N GLU A 525 9.48 9.51 -3.40
CA GLU A 525 8.16 8.90 -3.32
C GLU A 525 7.07 9.82 -3.88
N SER A 526 6.14 9.18 -4.59
CA SER A 526 4.88 9.75 -5.05
C SER A 526 3.78 9.52 -4.01
N HIS A 527 2.60 10.07 -4.29
CA HIS A 527 1.40 9.81 -3.48
C HIS A 527 1.06 8.32 -3.39
N SER A 528 1.26 7.54 -4.45
CA SER A 528 0.98 6.10 -4.40
C SER A 528 2.09 5.33 -3.68
N SER A 529 3.35 5.70 -3.88
CA SER A 529 4.51 4.89 -3.49
C SER A 529 5.05 5.15 -2.09
N THR A 530 4.61 6.24 -1.45
CA THR A 530 5.05 6.62 -0.10
C THR A 530 4.56 5.66 1.01
N TYR A 531 3.42 4.99 0.79
CA TYR A 531 2.71 4.24 1.82
C TYR A 531 3.54 3.14 2.51
N PRO A 532 4.27 2.25 1.80
CA PRO A 532 5.11 1.23 2.44
C PRO A 532 6.11 1.77 3.45
N ARG A 533 6.84 2.83 3.10
CA ARG A 533 7.84 3.45 4.00
C ARG A 533 7.17 4.15 5.17
N ALA A 534 6.01 4.76 4.94
CA ALA A 534 5.23 5.42 5.97
C ALA A 534 4.70 4.44 7.02
N VAL A 535 4.13 3.31 6.59
CA VAL A 535 3.57 2.25 7.46
C VAL A 535 4.63 1.69 8.39
N ILE A 536 5.80 1.35 7.84
CA ILE A 536 6.92 0.81 8.61
C ILE A 536 7.32 1.80 9.72
N ASN A 537 7.44 3.08 9.38
CA ASN A 537 7.81 4.13 10.34
C ASN A 537 6.69 4.42 11.35
N ALA A 538 5.44 4.37 10.93
CA ALA A 538 4.28 4.55 11.80
C ALA A 538 4.20 3.43 12.86
N LEU A 539 4.31 2.16 12.43
CA LEU A 539 4.35 0.99 13.31
C LEU A 539 5.50 1.10 14.32
N SER A 540 6.70 1.41 13.84
CA SER A 540 7.90 1.53 14.69
C SER A 540 7.82 2.67 15.69
N SER A 541 7.10 3.75 15.34
CA SER A 541 6.92 4.90 16.23
C SER A 541 5.80 4.66 17.25
N ALA A 542 4.78 3.88 16.91
CA ALA A 542 3.64 3.60 17.79
C ALA A 542 3.92 2.45 18.77
N PHE A 543 4.63 1.41 18.34
CA PHE A 543 4.80 0.16 19.10
C PHE A 543 6.26 -0.29 19.21
N PRO A 544 7.20 0.59 19.58
CA PRO A 544 8.60 0.20 19.68
C PRO A 544 8.77 -0.97 20.66
N SER A 545 9.63 -1.94 20.31
CA SER A 545 9.96 -3.05 21.21
C SER A 545 10.54 -2.52 22.53
N LYS A 546 10.17 -3.14 23.65
CA LYS A 546 10.56 -2.68 24.99
C LYS A 546 11.94 -3.18 25.46
N GLY A 547 12.69 -3.88 24.60
CA GLY A 547 14.00 -4.44 24.92
C GLY A 547 13.92 -5.80 25.61
#